data_AF-A0A3Q2YKV0-F1
#
_entry.id   AF-A0A3Q2YKV0-F1
#
_cell.length_a   1.000
_cell.length_b   1.000
_cell.length_c   1.000
_cell.angle_alpha   90.00
_cell.angle_beta   90.00
_cell.angle_gamma   90.00
#
_symmetry.space_group_name_H-M   'P 1'
#
loop_
_entity.id
_entity.type
_entity.pdbx_description
1 polymer ?
#
loop_
_entity_poly.entity_id
_entity_poly.type
_entity_poly.pdbx_seq_one_letter_code
_entity_poly.pdbx_strand_id
1 'polypeptide(L)'
;MTDLPSSVMTDVQNGNISFFNVNFHYFIFVHSNNLELHSTVYTTWMKQHGGVIVNIIADMWKGFPGMAHTGAARAAVDNLTKSLAIEWAASGVRVNAVAPGTIFSKSAMENYKELGPTLFKMSVTFSPAKRLGVPEEISSAVCFLLSPAASYISGATLKVDAGQSLYHSMWEIPNHSSWPESPDGENLDALKDLLNPQSKL
;
A
#
# COMPACT_ATOMS: atom_id res chain seq x y z
N MET A 1 -9.32 -39.19 -2.58
CA MET A 1 -8.11 -39.01 -3.40
C MET A 1 -8.62 -38.62 -4.78
N THR A 2 -8.77 -37.31 -4.97
CA THR A 2 -9.22 -36.70 -6.22
C THR A 2 -8.30 -35.50 -6.40
N ASP A 3 -7.36 -35.66 -7.32
CA ASP A 3 -6.34 -34.68 -7.66
C ASP A 3 -6.98 -33.35 -8.08
N LEU A 4 -6.52 -32.26 -7.45
CA LEU A 4 -6.88 -30.89 -7.80
C LEU A 4 -5.89 -30.39 -8.88
N PRO A 5 -6.34 -29.67 -9.91
CA PRO A 5 -5.50 -29.25 -11.02
C PRO A 5 -4.45 -28.23 -10.57
N SER A 6 -3.20 -28.64 -10.67
CA SER A 6 -2.00 -27.83 -10.58
C SER A 6 -1.87 -26.92 -11.81
N SER A 7 -2.65 -25.84 -11.90
CA SER A 7 -2.42 -24.79 -12.91
C SER A 7 -3.28 -23.53 -12.69
N VAL A 8 -2.87 -22.68 -11.74
CA VAL A 8 -2.98 -21.23 -11.96
C VAL A 8 -1.57 -20.67 -11.88
N MET A 9 -0.82 -20.96 -12.95
CA MET A 9 0.47 -20.37 -13.25
C MET A 9 0.20 -19.34 -14.33
N THR A 10 0.02 -18.08 -13.95
CA THR A 10 0.02 -16.96 -14.90
C THR A 10 1.42 -16.35 -14.90
N ASP A 11 2.09 -16.55 -16.03
CA ASP A 11 3.36 -15.96 -16.43
C ASP A 11 3.25 -14.43 -16.43
N VAL A 12 4.21 -13.75 -15.78
CA VAL A 12 4.23 -12.29 -15.59
C VAL A 12 5.54 -11.76 -16.16
N GLN A 13 5.52 -11.40 -17.45
CA GLN A 13 6.48 -10.45 -17.99
C GLN A 13 5.81 -9.08 -18.10
N ASN A 14 6.45 -8.06 -17.49
CA ASN A 14 6.20 -6.61 -17.62
C ASN A 14 5.18 -5.93 -16.68
N GLY A 15 5.36 -6.04 -15.35
CA GLY A 15 4.74 -5.09 -14.41
C GLY A 15 4.43 -5.72 -13.06
N ASN A 16 5.30 -5.45 -12.09
CA ASN A 16 5.33 -6.03 -10.74
C ASN A 16 3.94 -6.23 -10.08
N ILE A 17 3.50 -7.49 -9.98
CA ILE A 17 2.45 -7.97 -9.09
C ILE A 17 3.13 -8.88 -8.06
N SER A 18 3.07 -8.52 -6.78
CA SER A 18 3.61 -9.35 -5.69
C SER A 18 2.47 -10.10 -5.00
N PHE A 19 2.40 -11.42 -5.20
CA PHE A 19 1.56 -12.31 -4.40
C PHE A 19 2.31 -12.69 -3.12
N PHE A 20 1.84 -12.24 -1.96
CA PHE A 20 2.28 -12.83 -0.68
C PHE A 20 1.27 -13.91 -0.28
N ASN A 21 1.60 -15.17 -0.60
CA ASN A 21 0.79 -16.33 -0.19
C ASN A 21 1.08 -16.65 1.28
N VAL A 22 0.24 -16.12 2.16
CA VAL A 22 0.14 -16.59 3.54
C VAL A 22 -1.23 -17.28 3.64
N ASN A 23 -1.28 -18.59 3.40
CA ASN A 23 -2.45 -19.47 3.62
C ASN A 23 -3.79 -19.06 2.98
N PHE A 24 -3.98 -19.22 1.65
CA PHE A 24 -5.25 -19.37 0.90
C PHE A 24 -6.49 -18.47 1.20
N HIS A 25 -6.45 -17.55 2.16
CA HIS A 25 -7.58 -16.76 2.67
C HIS A 25 -7.35 -15.24 2.54
N TYR A 26 -6.18 -14.83 2.08
CA TYR A 26 -5.72 -13.45 2.10
C TYR A 26 -5.24 -13.01 0.72
N PHE A 27 -5.75 -11.86 0.25
CA PHE A 27 -5.39 -11.30 -1.05
C PHE A 27 -5.09 -9.80 -0.92
N ILE A 28 -4.02 -9.36 -1.60
CA ILE A 28 -3.57 -7.96 -1.67
C ILE A 28 -3.71 -7.49 -3.12
N PHE A 29 -4.32 -6.32 -3.35
CA PHE A 29 -4.54 -5.79 -4.71
C PHE A 29 -3.90 -4.41 -4.92
N VAL A 30 -3.20 -4.26 -6.05
CA VAL A 30 -2.53 -3.01 -6.46
C VAL A 30 -2.86 -2.69 -7.93
N HIS A 31 -3.71 -1.66 -8.14
CA HIS A 31 -3.95 -0.89 -9.37
C HIS A 31 -4.72 -1.52 -10.56
N SER A 32 -5.32 -0.60 -11.35
CA SER A 32 -6.17 -0.63 -12.57
C SER A 32 -7.17 -1.75 -12.85
N ASN A 33 -6.93 -3.01 -12.46
CA ASN A 33 -7.83 -4.14 -12.73
C ASN A 33 -8.54 -4.65 -11.45
N ASN A 34 -8.63 -3.80 -10.43
CA ASN A 34 -9.18 -4.18 -9.13
C ASN A 34 -10.59 -4.80 -9.25
N LEU A 35 -11.48 -4.25 -10.08
CA LEU A 35 -12.86 -4.74 -10.18
C LEU A 35 -12.96 -6.20 -10.66
N GLU A 36 -12.22 -6.56 -11.70
CA GLU A 36 -12.27 -7.91 -12.28
C GLU A 36 -11.67 -8.95 -11.31
N LEU A 37 -10.57 -8.60 -10.67
CA LEU A 37 -9.94 -9.45 -9.65
C LEU A 37 -10.84 -9.65 -8.43
N HIS A 38 -11.44 -8.57 -7.91
CA HIS A 38 -12.38 -8.63 -6.78
C HIS A 38 -13.56 -9.54 -7.13
N SER A 39 -14.18 -9.33 -8.30
CA SER A 39 -15.29 -10.16 -8.77
C SER A 39 -14.88 -11.64 -8.87
N THR A 40 -13.72 -11.91 -9.46
CA THR A 40 -13.21 -13.27 -9.66
C THR A 40 -12.97 -14.00 -8.34
N VAL A 41 -12.23 -13.39 -7.39
CA VAL A 41 -11.96 -14.05 -6.10
C VAL A 41 -13.24 -14.23 -5.28
N TYR A 42 -14.18 -13.28 -5.38
CA TYR A 42 -15.45 -13.37 -4.69
C TYR A 42 -16.31 -14.51 -5.22
N THR A 43 -16.55 -14.53 -6.53
CA THR A 43 -17.40 -15.53 -7.18
C THR A 43 -16.81 -16.93 -7.12
N THR A 44 -15.49 -17.05 -7.22
CA THR A 44 -14.81 -18.36 -7.26
C THR A 44 -14.64 -18.99 -5.87
N TRP A 45 -14.51 -18.20 -4.81
CA TRP A 45 -14.20 -18.73 -3.48
C TRP A 45 -14.86 -17.98 -2.31
N MET A 46 -14.63 -16.67 -2.18
CA MET A 46 -14.96 -15.96 -0.94
C MET A 46 -16.46 -15.85 -0.65
N LYS A 47 -17.31 -15.93 -1.68
CA LYS A 47 -18.78 -15.93 -1.49
C LYS A 47 -19.26 -17.07 -0.58
N GLN A 48 -18.59 -18.21 -0.59
CA GLN A 48 -18.96 -19.38 0.22
C GLN A 48 -18.08 -19.56 1.47
N HIS A 49 -16.85 -19.04 1.44
CA HIS A 49 -15.84 -19.34 2.46
C HIS A 49 -15.43 -18.12 3.31
N GLY A 50 -15.94 -16.93 3.00
CA GLY A 50 -15.44 -15.67 3.55
C GLY A 50 -14.03 -15.34 3.05
N GLY A 51 -13.43 -14.31 3.65
CA GLY A 51 -12.08 -13.89 3.29
C GLY A 51 -11.76 -12.47 3.73
N VAL A 52 -10.53 -12.05 3.46
CA VAL A 52 -10.09 -10.69 3.73
C VAL A 52 -9.36 -10.13 2.52
N ILE A 53 -9.74 -8.91 2.16
CA ILE A 53 -9.15 -8.14 1.07
C ILE A 53 -8.53 -6.88 1.65
N VAL A 54 -7.28 -6.61 1.28
CA VAL A 54 -6.61 -5.34 1.56
C VAL A 54 -6.13 -4.70 0.26
N ASN A 55 -6.67 -3.52 -0.03
CA ASN A 55 -6.30 -2.72 -1.19
C ASN A 55 -5.16 -1.76 -0.84
N ILE A 56 -4.16 -1.64 -1.71
CA ILE A 56 -3.14 -0.59 -1.58
C ILE A 56 -3.54 0.60 -2.46
N ILE A 57 -3.78 1.73 -1.82
CA ILE A 57 -4.10 3.00 -2.49
C ILE A 57 -2.96 4.01 -2.32
N ALA A 58 -3.24 5.30 -2.31
CA ALA A 58 -2.29 6.36 -2.00
C ALA A 58 -3.03 7.48 -1.26
N ASP A 59 -2.30 8.45 -0.75
CA ASP A 59 -2.89 9.67 -0.19
C ASP A 59 -3.48 10.57 -1.31
N MET A 60 -4.79 10.48 -1.51
CA MET A 60 -5.56 11.24 -2.51
C MET A 60 -6.59 12.21 -1.91
N TRP A 61 -6.64 12.34 -0.58
CA TRP A 61 -7.74 12.99 0.15
C TRP A 61 -7.93 14.47 -0.22
N LYS A 62 -6.87 15.11 -0.74
CA LYS A 62 -6.82 16.53 -1.12
C LYS A 62 -6.63 16.72 -2.61
N GLY A 63 -6.96 15.69 -3.39
CA GLY A 63 -6.64 15.63 -4.81
C GLY A 63 -5.20 15.22 -5.05
N PHE A 64 -4.84 15.07 -6.33
CA PHE A 64 -3.52 14.62 -6.75
C PHE A 64 -3.01 15.49 -7.91
N PRO A 65 -2.60 16.75 -7.66
CA PRO A 65 -2.12 17.66 -8.70
C PRO A 65 -0.93 17.08 -9.46
N GLY A 66 -0.92 17.26 -10.78
CA GLY A 66 0.07 16.64 -11.68
C GLY A 66 -0.19 15.15 -11.99
N MET A 67 -1.07 14.47 -11.25
CA MET A 67 -1.42 13.06 -11.45
C MET A 67 -2.93 12.80 -11.21
N ALA A 68 -3.79 13.63 -11.81
CA ALA A 68 -5.24 13.58 -11.59
C ALA A 68 -5.86 12.19 -11.87
N HIS A 69 -5.36 11.48 -12.89
CA HIS A 69 -5.77 10.11 -13.22
C HIS A 69 -5.48 9.13 -12.07
N THR A 70 -4.32 9.27 -11.42
CA THR A 70 -3.94 8.45 -10.26
C THR A 70 -4.84 8.75 -9.07
N GLY A 71 -5.05 10.04 -8.75
CA GLY A 71 -5.94 10.46 -7.67
C GLY A 71 -7.36 9.92 -7.83
N ALA A 72 -7.94 10.06 -9.03
CA ALA A 72 -9.27 9.54 -9.35
C ALA A 72 -9.35 8.01 -9.19
N ALA A 73 -8.36 7.27 -9.70
CA ALA A 73 -8.32 5.82 -9.56
C ALA A 73 -8.22 5.38 -8.09
N ARG A 74 -7.44 6.06 -7.25
CA ARG A 74 -7.32 5.72 -5.82
C ARG A 74 -8.57 6.06 -5.03
N ALA A 75 -9.23 7.18 -5.34
CA ALA A 75 -10.53 7.53 -4.77
C ALA A 75 -11.61 6.51 -5.14
N ALA A 76 -11.61 6.01 -6.38
CA ALA A 76 -12.54 4.96 -6.80
C ALA A 76 -12.35 3.67 -6.00
N VAL A 77 -11.10 3.27 -5.73
CA VAL A 77 -10.80 2.07 -4.93
C VAL A 77 -11.15 2.25 -3.45
N ASP A 78 -10.98 3.46 -2.90
CA ASP A 78 -11.44 3.78 -1.54
C ASP A 78 -12.96 3.66 -1.43
N ASN A 79 -13.71 4.15 -2.42
CA ASN A 79 -15.16 3.99 -2.45
C ASN A 79 -15.57 2.52 -2.67
N LEU A 80 -14.89 1.81 -3.57
CA LEU A 80 -15.11 0.37 -3.81
C LEU A 80 -14.94 -0.44 -2.53
N THR A 81 -13.90 -0.14 -1.74
CA THR A 81 -13.63 -0.79 -0.45
C THR A 81 -14.83 -0.67 0.49
N LYS A 82 -15.44 0.53 0.57
CA LYS A 82 -16.64 0.78 1.40
C LYS A 82 -17.86 0.05 0.87
N SER A 83 -18.11 0.09 -0.43
CA SER A 83 -19.25 -0.60 -1.05
C SER A 83 -19.18 -2.11 -0.83
N LEU A 84 -18.04 -2.73 -1.17
CA LEU A 84 -17.87 -4.19 -1.07
C LEU A 84 -17.85 -4.68 0.38
N ALA A 85 -17.39 -3.86 1.33
CA ALA A 85 -17.49 -4.18 2.74
C ALA A 85 -18.93 -4.38 3.22
N ILE A 86 -19.90 -3.71 2.60
CA ILE A 86 -21.34 -3.89 2.89
C ILE A 86 -21.91 -5.02 2.04
N GLU A 87 -21.70 -4.99 0.73
CA GLU A 87 -22.28 -5.96 -0.21
C GLU A 87 -21.86 -7.40 0.09
N TRP A 88 -20.65 -7.62 0.61
CA TRP A 88 -20.10 -8.95 0.88
C TRP A 88 -20.07 -9.30 2.37
N ALA A 89 -20.68 -8.47 3.23
CA ALA A 89 -20.73 -8.70 4.67
C ALA A 89 -21.41 -10.04 5.02
N ALA A 90 -22.52 -10.37 4.35
CA ALA A 90 -23.25 -11.63 4.57
C ALA A 90 -22.43 -12.88 4.21
N SER A 91 -21.42 -12.73 3.34
CA SER A 91 -20.48 -13.77 2.96
C SER A 91 -19.30 -13.89 3.93
N GLY A 92 -19.24 -13.06 4.98
CA GLY A 92 -18.11 -13.04 5.92
C GLY A 92 -16.82 -12.48 5.32
N VAL A 93 -16.92 -11.62 4.29
CA VAL A 93 -15.76 -11.00 3.65
C VAL A 93 -15.51 -9.62 4.23
N ARG A 94 -14.28 -9.39 4.67
CA ARG A 94 -13.81 -8.05 5.10
C ARG A 94 -13.03 -7.40 3.98
N VAL A 95 -13.30 -6.13 3.69
CA VAL A 95 -12.60 -5.37 2.66
C VAL A 95 -12.09 -4.08 3.27
N ASN A 96 -10.78 -3.87 3.26
CA ASN A 96 -10.13 -2.66 3.79
C ASN A 96 -9.10 -2.13 2.79
N ALA A 97 -8.58 -0.94 3.05
CA ALA A 97 -7.50 -0.35 2.29
C ALA A 97 -6.37 0.17 3.20
N VAL A 98 -5.17 0.23 2.65
CA VAL A 98 -4.02 0.92 3.22
C VAL A 98 -3.60 2.03 2.27
N ALA A 99 -3.40 3.23 2.79
CA ALA A 99 -2.96 4.42 2.07
C ALA A 99 -1.56 4.82 2.56
N PRO A 100 -0.49 4.39 1.88
CA PRO A 100 0.88 4.82 2.18
C PRO A 100 1.09 6.30 1.89
N GLY A 101 1.95 6.95 2.69
CA GLY A 101 2.55 8.24 2.35
C GLY A 101 3.73 8.10 1.39
N THR A 102 4.73 8.97 1.51
CA THR A 102 5.97 8.82 0.75
C THR A 102 6.83 7.70 1.33
N ILE A 103 6.83 6.58 0.62
CA ILE A 103 7.62 5.39 0.94
C ILE A 103 8.78 5.27 -0.03
N PHE A 104 9.99 5.19 0.52
CA PHE A 104 11.17 4.89 -0.27
C PHE A 104 11.27 3.39 -0.49
N SER A 105 11.48 2.98 -1.73
CA SER A 105 12.06 1.67 -2.04
C SER A 105 13.10 1.84 -3.13
N LYS A 106 14.11 0.96 -3.12
CA LYS A 106 15.15 0.97 -4.15
C LYS A 106 14.55 0.84 -5.56
N SER A 107 13.59 -0.07 -5.72
CA SER A 107 12.87 -0.27 -6.99
C SER A 107 12.05 0.95 -7.42
N ALA A 108 11.40 1.66 -6.49
CA ALA A 108 10.65 2.87 -6.81
C ALA A 108 11.59 4.00 -7.25
N MET A 109 12.74 4.16 -6.59
CA MET A 109 13.76 5.13 -7.01
C MET A 109 14.26 4.87 -8.43
N GLU A 110 14.59 3.63 -8.75
CA GLU A 110 15.08 3.24 -10.08
C GLU A 110 14.04 3.52 -11.20
N ASN A 111 12.74 3.40 -10.90
CA ASN A 111 11.67 3.72 -11.85
C ASN A 111 11.65 5.21 -12.27
N TYR A 112 12.12 6.11 -11.41
CA TYR A 112 12.24 7.54 -11.70
C TYR A 112 13.60 7.92 -12.31
N LYS A 113 14.47 6.95 -12.58
CA LYS A 113 15.78 7.12 -13.21
C LYS A 113 16.60 8.21 -12.51
N GLU A 114 17.27 9.08 -13.27
CA GLU A 114 18.10 10.18 -12.78
C GLU A 114 17.37 11.15 -11.83
N LEU A 115 16.05 11.25 -11.92
CA LEU A 115 15.26 12.14 -11.05
C LEU A 115 14.94 11.50 -9.70
N GLY A 116 14.99 10.16 -9.59
CA GLY A 116 14.60 9.42 -8.38
C GLY A 116 15.30 9.90 -7.11
N PRO A 117 16.65 9.93 -7.07
CA PRO A 117 17.39 10.37 -5.89
C PRO A 117 16.98 11.77 -5.40
N THR A 118 16.87 12.72 -6.33
CA THR A 118 16.50 14.11 -6.02
C THR A 118 15.07 14.21 -5.50
N LEU A 119 14.12 13.51 -6.14
CA LEU A 119 12.72 13.52 -5.73
C LEU A 119 12.53 12.98 -4.30
N PHE A 120 13.18 11.86 -3.98
CA PHE A 120 13.09 11.28 -2.64
C PHE A 120 13.78 12.15 -1.57
N LYS A 121 14.96 12.71 -1.86
CA LYS A 121 15.64 13.67 -0.96
C LYS A 121 14.75 14.89 -0.66
N MET A 122 14.14 15.49 -1.68
CA MET A 122 13.23 16.63 -1.51
C MET A 122 11.97 16.25 -0.75
N SER A 123 11.48 15.01 -0.88
CA SER A 123 10.24 14.57 -0.24
C SER A 123 10.31 14.53 1.29
N VAL A 124 11.51 14.42 1.86
CA VAL A 124 11.73 14.35 3.33
C VAL A 124 11.13 15.56 4.06
N THR A 125 11.25 16.76 3.50
CA THR A 125 10.82 18.00 4.16
C THR A 125 9.30 18.12 4.27
N PHE A 126 8.58 17.46 3.36
CA PHE A 126 7.11 17.40 3.31
C PHE A 126 6.52 16.32 4.23
N SER A 127 7.36 15.50 4.87
CA SER A 127 6.92 14.54 5.88
C SER A 127 6.96 15.18 7.28
N PRO A 128 5.87 15.15 8.06
CA PRO A 128 5.91 15.52 9.47
C PRO A 128 6.96 14.76 10.28
N ALA A 129 7.19 13.48 9.95
CA ALA A 129 8.21 12.65 10.59
C ALA A 129 9.64 13.04 10.23
N LYS A 130 9.85 13.93 9.25
CA LYS A 130 11.16 14.34 8.73
C LYS A 130 12.03 13.16 8.26
N ARG A 131 11.38 12.07 7.89
CA ARG A 131 11.94 10.91 7.19
C ARG A 131 10.92 10.35 6.22
N LEU A 132 11.41 9.54 5.29
CA LEU A 132 10.57 8.70 4.44
C LEU A 132 10.22 7.41 5.19
N GLY A 133 9.08 6.81 4.85
CA GLY A 133 8.77 5.45 5.28
C GLY A 133 9.47 4.42 4.40
N VAL A 134 9.47 3.16 4.83
CA VAL A 134 9.95 2.01 4.06
C VAL A 134 8.84 0.96 3.88
N PRO A 135 8.92 0.05 2.88
CA PRO A 135 7.85 -0.91 2.59
C PRO A 135 7.49 -1.81 3.77
N GLU A 136 8.44 -2.08 4.66
CA GLU A 136 8.28 -2.89 5.87
C GLU A 136 7.30 -2.26 6.88
N GLU A 137 7.19 -0.92 6.89
CA GLU A 137 6.19 -0.21 7.69
C GLU A 137 4.77 -0.37 7.11
N ILE A 138 4.65 -0.55 5.79
CA ILE A 138 3.38 -0.78 5.10
C ILE A 138 2.93 -2.23 5.25
N SER A 139 3.85 -3.18 5.07
CA SER A 139 3.54 -4.62 5.13
C SER A 139 2.98 -5.02 6.51
N SER A 140 3.50 -4.42 7.59
CA SER A 140 3.00 -4.63 8.95
C SER A 140 1.52 -4.26 9.10
N ALA A 141 1.11 -3.11 8.55
CA ALA A 141 -0.29 -2.68 8.56
C ALA A 141 -1.20 -3.59 7.72
N VAL A 142 -0.72 -4.03 6.55
CA VAL A 142 -1.44 -4.98 5.68
C VAL A 142 -1.64 -6.31 6.39
N CYS A 143 -0.58 -6.89 6.96
CA CYS A 143 -0.64 -8.14 7.71
C CYS A 143 -1.60 -8.05 8.89
N PHE A 144 -1.62 -6.94 9.63
CA PHE A 144 -2.59 -6.71 10.70
C PHE A 144 -4.03 -6.76 10.18
N LEU A 145 -4.34 -6.02 9.10
CA LEU A 145 -5.70 -5.98 8.54
C LEU A 145 -6.18 -7.31 7.96
N LEU A 146 -5.25 -8.12 7.44
CA LEU A 146 -5.51 -9.49 6.99
C LEU A 146 -5.76 -10.43 8.18
N SER A 147 -5.03 -10.25 9.27
CA SER A 147 -5.10 -11.15 10.43
C SER A 147 -6.45 -11.17 11.16
N PRO A 148 -6.71 -12.19 12.00
CA PRO A 148 -7.87 -12.21 12.90
C PRO A 148 -7.92 -11.06 13.91
N ALA A 149 -6.80 -10.37 14.17
CA ALA A 149 -6.78 -9.22 15.09
C ALA A 149 -7.62 -8.04 14.57
N ALA A 150 -7.88 -7.99 13.26
CA ALA A 150 -8.76 -7.02 12.61
C ALA A 150 -10.18 -7.57 12.35
N SER A 151 -10.64 -8.56 13.12
CA SER A 151 -11.92 -9.27 12.88
C SER A 151 -13.15 -8.35 12.83
N TYR A 152 -13.11 -7.20 13.48
CA TYR A 152 -14.20 -6.21 13.50
C TYR A 152 -13.92 -4.95 12.66
N ILE A 153 -12.92 -5.01 11.76
CA ILE A 153 -12.54 -3.89 10.89
C ILE A 153 -12.88 -4.27 9.44
N SER A 154 -13.85 -3.56 8.85
CA SER A 154 -14.24 -3.66 7.43
C SER A 154 -14.70 -2.29 6.92
N GLY A 155 -14.41 -1.98 5.66
CA GLY A 155 -14.70 -0.71 5.01
C GLY A 155 -13.76 0.44 5.41
N ALA A 156 -12.68 0.15 6.15
CA ALA A 156 -11.74 1.15 6.64
C ALA A 156 -10.57 1.35 5.67
N THR A 157 -10.07 2.58 5.66
CA THR A 157 -8.82 2.95 4.98
C THR A 157 -7.81 3.43 6.01
N LEU A 158 -6.78 2.62 6.26
CA LEU A 158 -5.71 2.94 7.20
C LEU A 158 -4.62 3.75 6.50
N LYS A 159 -4.38 4.97 6.97
CA LYS A 159 -3.29 5.81 6.47
C LYS A 159 -1.99 5.44 7.19
N VAL A 160 -0.94 5.17 6.41
CA VAL A 160 0.40 4.87 6.91
C VAL A 160 1.37 5.87 6.29
N ASP A 161 1.28 7.10 6.77
CA ASP A 161 1.87 8.29 6.13
C ASP A 161 2.54 9.24 7.12
N ALA A 162 2.66 8.85 8.40
CA ALA A 162 3.14 9.70 9.48
C ALA A 162 2.45 11.08 9.55
N GLY A 163 1.16 11.16 9.20
CA GLY A 163 0.40 12.41 9.18
C GLY A 163 0.63 13.29 7.97
N GLN A 164 1.40 12.84 6.97
CA GLN A 164 1.68 13.59 5.74
C GLN A 164 0.40 14.06 5.04
N SER A 165 -0.65 13.24 5.00
CA SER A 165 -1.94 13.64 4.43
C SER A 165 -2.60 14.81 5.12
N LEU A 166 -2.18 15.16 6.33
CA LEU A 166 -2.69 16.29 7.11
C LEU A 166 -1.75 17.51 7.07
N TYR A 167 -0.54 17.37 6.53
CA TYR A 167 0.52 18.38 6.61
C TYR A 167 0.45 19.42 5.48
N HIS A 168 -0.60 20.23 5.52
CA HIS A 168 -0.80 21.38 4.61
C HIS A 168 -1.31 22.63 5.37
N SER A 169 -1.11 22.65 6.69
CA SER A 169 -1.57 23.73 7.55
C SER A 169 -0.54 24.85 7.65
N MET A 170 -0.92 25.98 8.27
CA MET A 170 0.02 27.04 8.65
C MET A 170 1.00 26.61 9.75
N TRP A 171 0.80 25.43 10.34
CA TRP A 171 1.68 24.91 11.38
C TRP A 171 2.91 24.24 10.76
N GLU A 172 4.06 24.89 10.89
CA GLU A 172 5.34 24.37 10.44
C GLU A 172 5.96 23.44 11.50
N ILE A 173 6.39 22.25 11.07
CA ILE A 173 7.10 21.31 11.94
C ILE A 173 8.61 21.52 11.71
N PRO A 174 9.38 21.91 12.74
CA PRO A 174 10.83 22.04 12.63
C PRO A 174 11.49 20.73 12.21
N ASN A 175 12.67 20.82 11.60
CA ASN A 175 13.48 19.63 11.34
C ASN A 175 13.84 18.92 12.64
N HIS A 176 13.69 17.60 12.68
CA HIS A 176 13.96 16.76 13.85
C HIS A 176 14.29 15.32 13.46
N SER A 177 14.88 14.56 14.38
CA SER A 177 15.13 13.12 14.25
C SER A 177 14.39 12.28 15.32
N SER A 178 13.40 12.87 15.99
CA SER A 178 12.72 12.25 17.13
C SER A 178 11.65 11.23 16.77
N TRP A 179 11.29 11.09 15.48
CA TRP A 179 10.32 10.08 15.06
C TRP A 179 10.94 8.68 15.16
N PRO A 180 10.19 7.65 15.58
CA PRO A 180 10.71 6.29 15.70
C PRO A 180 11.39 5.79 14.42
N GLU A 181 12.45 5.00 14.60
CA GLU A 181 13.19 4.41 13.49
C GLU A 181 12.33 3.44 12.67
N SER A 182 12.64 3.35 11.37
CA SER A 182 12.06 2.33 10.51
C SER A 182 12.62 0.95 10.87
N PRO A 183 11.87 -0.14 10.62
CA PRO A 183 12.39 -1.49 10.75
C PRO A 183 13.65 -1.72 9.90
N ASP A 184 14.56 -2.56 10.38
CA ASP A 184 15.76 -2.96 9.64
C ASP A 184 15.38 -3.69 8.33
N GLY A 185 16.18 -3.46 7.27
CA GLY A 185 16.00 -4.10 5.98
C GLY A 185 16.73 -3.41 4.84
N GLU A 186 16.79 -4.07 3.68
CA GLU A 186 17.53 -3.58 2.50
C GLU A 186 17.07 -2.20 2.02
N ASN A 187 15.77 -1.88 2.17
CA ASN A 187 15.23 -0.57 1.81
C ASN A 187 15.69 0.53 2.77
N LEU A 188 15.85 0.23 4.06
CA LEU A 188 16.37 1.17 5.04
C LEU A 188 17.85 1.46 4.76
N ASP A 189 18.64 0.43 4.45
CA ASP A 189 20.06 0.60 4.11
C ASP A 189 20.23 1.44 2.83
N ALA A 190 19.47 1.13 1.78
CA ALA A 190 19.46 1.94 0.56
C ALA A 190 18.98 3.38 0.79
N LEU A 191 18.04 3.61 1.72
CA LEU A 191 17.59 4.95 2.09
C LEU A 191 18.70 5.73 2.81
N LYS A 192 19.42 5.08 3.74
CA LYS A 192 20.57 5.68 4.43
C LYS A 192 21.67 6.07 3.43
N ASP A 193 21.96 5.19 2.48
CA ASP A 193 22.93 5.45 1.40
C ASP A 193 22.50 6.61 0.51
N LEU A 194 21.20 6.70 0.17
CA LEU A 194 20.68 7.82 -0.60
C LEU A 194 20.84 9.15 0.14
N LEU A 195 20.49 9.18 1.43
CA LEU A 195 20.48 10.41 2.23
C LEU A 195 21.88 10.84 2.69
N ASN A 196 22.89 9.96 2.61
CA ASN A 196 24.26 10.28 2.97
C ASN A 196 24.84 11.39 2.06
N PRO A 197 25.26 12.55 2.60
CA PRO A 197 25.84 13.64 1.81
C PRO A 197 27.11 13.27 1.05
N GLN A 198 27.80 12.20 1.44
CA GLN A 198 29.04 11.71 0.82
C GLN A 198 28.79 10.59 -0.21
N SER A 199 27.54 10.18 -0.39
CA SER A 199 27.16 9.15 -1.35
C SER A 199 27.37 9.64 -2.79
N LYS A 200 27.97 8.78 -3.63
CA LYS A 200 28.24 9.05 -5.06
C LYS A 200 27.05 8.70 -5.98
N LEU A 201 25.88 8.41 -5.40
CA LEU A 201 24.62 8.21 -6.11
C LEU A 201 23.98 9.53 -6.54
#